data_AF-A0A9D6Y8A5-F1
#
_entry.id   AF-A0A9D6Y8A5-F1
#
_cell.length_a   1.000
_cell.length_b   1.000
_cell.length_c   1.000
_cell.angle_alpha   90.00
_cell.angle_beta   90.00
_cell.angle_gamma   90.00
#
_symmetry.space_group_name_H-M   'P 1'
#
loop_
_entity.id
_entity.type
_entity.pdbx_description
1 polymer ?
#
loop_
_entity_poly.entity_id
_entity_poly.type
_entity_poly.pdbx_seq_one_letter_code
_entity_poly.pdbx_strand_id
1 'polypeptide(L)'
;MSNAVPEAVQALIDQRTAHLRVELEKLRSDAREYAAAKADSARTQALGILGGVALLLTIVGGLGFSTLVDSKAVNDEVAKLGGERIVKTIQEHEAAAEMSAAKAEARAEAIPLTVQAGTEVIGSFGENRAIGQPKEVEVRFPAPFRKPPVVVVSSMAQQGSKYPDTFTATVRGVSEKGFTVLVARLGLPGWGQDLRIGWVAAE
;
A
#
# COMPACT_ATOMS: atom_id res chain seq x y z
N MET A 1 39.74 2.82 20.85
CA MET A 1 39.99 3.28 19.47
C MET A 1 38.68 3.87 18.97
N SER A 2 38.64 5.18 18.69
CA SER A 2 37.42 5.90 18.35
C SER A 2 36.98 5.54 16.92
N ASN A 3 35.78 4.96 16.78
CA ASN A 3 35.12 4.71 15.50
C ASN A 3 34.51 6.02 14.98
N ALA A 4 35.36 6.99 14.65
CA ALA A 4 34.90 8.21 13.99
C ALA A 4 34.50 7.86 12.55
N VAL A 5 33.24 8.11 12.21
CA VAL A 5 32.76 8.05 10.83
C VAL A 5 33.60 9.02 10.01
N PRO A 6 34.21 8.59 8.89
CA PRO A 6 34.99 9.48 8.05
C PRO A 6 34.14 10.69 7.64
N GLU A 7 34.70 11.90 7.76
CA GLU A 7 34.01 13.18 7.53
C GLU A 7 33.30 13.22 6.16
N ALA A 8 33.88 12.59 5.15
CA ALA A 8 33.29 12.44 3.82
C ALA A 8 31.98 11.62 3.80
N VAL A 9 31.86 10.61 4.66
CA VAL A 9 30.64 9.80 4.81
C VAL A 9 29.55 10.61 5.50
N GLN A 10 29.92 11.42 6.49
CA GLN A 10 28.96 12.30 7.18
C GLN A 10 28.39 13.36 6.23
N ALA A 11 29.24 13.99 5.41
CA ALA A 11 28.80 14.97 4.41
C ALA A 11 27.84 14.35 3.38
N LEU A 12 28.07 13.10 2.97
CA LEU A 12 27.17 12.39 2.05
C LEU A 12 25.81 12.07 2.69
N ILE A 13 25.81 11.67 3.96
CA ILE A 13 24.57 11.44 4.74
C ILE A 13 23.78 12.74 4.85
N ASP A 14 24.44 13.85 5.15
CA ASP A 14 23.80 15.16 5.28
C ASP A 14 23.21 15.64 3.94
N GLN A 15 23.95 15.46 2.83
CA GLN A 15 23.47 15.76 1.49
C GLN A 15 22.24 14.93 1.12
N ARG A 16 22.25 13.62 1.41
CA ARG A 16 21.12 12.73 1.12
C ARG A 16 19.90 13.08 1.97
N THR A 17 20.12 13.43 3.24
CA THR A 17 19.06 13.83 4.17
C THR A 17 18.40 15.14 3.75
N ALA A 18 19.18 16.11 3.26
CA ALA A 18 18.66 17.36 2.73
C ALA A 18 17.79 17.14 1.47
N HIS A 19 18.24 16.29 0.55
CA HIS A 19 17.48 15.94 -0.65
C HIS A 19 16.11 15.33 -0.32
N LEU A 20 16.10 14.35 0.60
CA LEU A 20 14.87 13.66 1.00
C LEU A 20 13.87 14.60 1.67
N ARG A 21 14.33 15.60 2.42
CA ARG A 21 13.43 16.62 3.02
C ARG A 21 12.73 17.46 1.96
N VAL A 22 13.44 17.83 0.90
CA VAL A 22 12.85 18.61 -0.21
C VAL A 22 11.80 17.80 -0.96
N GLU A 23 12.08 16.52 -1.25
CA GLU A 23 11.10 15.63 -1.88
C GLU A 23 9.86 15.41 -1.02
N LEU A 24 10.04 15.28 0.29
CA LEU A 24 8.94 15.09 1.23
C LEU A 24 8.01 16.32 1.30
N GLU A 25 8.58 17.52 1.32
CA GLU A 25 7.80 18.77 1.30
C GLU A 25 7.04 18.95 -0.02
N LYS A 26 7.65 18.56 -1.15
CA LYS A 26 6.96 18.56 -2.45
C LYS A 26 5.75 17.62 -2.43
N LEU A 27 5.94 16.37 -1.99
CA LEU A 27 4.85 15.40 -1.88
C LEU A 27 3.74 15.85 -0.94
N ARG A 28 4.07 16.52 0.17
CA ARG A 28 3.09 17.11 1.09
C ARG A 28 2.30 18.25 0.43
N SER A 29 2.96 19.08 -0.37
CA SER A 29 2.29 20.13 -1.14
C SER A 29 1.32 19.54 -2.15
N ASP A 30 1.76 18.58 -2.95
CA ASP A 30 0.94 17.91 -3.97
C ASP A 30 -0.28 17.21 -3.35
N ALA A 31 -0.11 16.59 -2.17
CA ALA A 31 -1.19 15.96 -1.43
C ALA A 31 -2.24 16.97 -0.94
N ARG A 32 -1.81 18.17 -0.48
CA ARG A 32 -2.73 19.25 -0.08
C ARG A 32 -3.51 19.80 -1.28
N GLU A 33 -2.85 19.99 -2.41
CA GLU A 33 -3.49 20.46 -3.64
C GLU A 33 -4.53 19.45 -4.14
N TYR A 34 -4.22 18.15 -4.10
CA TYR A 34 -5.16 17.08 -4.44
C TYR A 34 -6.37 17.03 -3.49
N ALA A 35 -6.15 17.22 -2.19
CA ALA A 35 -7.22 17.27 -1.21
C ALA A 35 -8.15 18.49 -1.42
N ALA A 36 -7.59 19.65 -1.74
CA ALA A 36 -8.34 20.86 -2.06
C ALA A 36 -9.17 20.68 -3.34
N ALA A 37 -8.58 20.13 -4.41
CA ALA A 37 -9.29 19.86 -5.67
C ALA A 37 -10.47 18.89 -5.48
N LYS A 38 -10.30 17.88 -4.63
CA LYS A 38 -11.37 16.92 -4.32
C LYS A 38 -12.50 17.55 -3.50
N ALA A 39 -12.18 18.44 -2.55
CA ALA A 39 -13.17 19.19 -1.80
C ALA A 39 -13.98 20.15 -2.69
N ASP A 40 -13.33 20.78 -3.68
CA ASP A 40 -13.97 21.67 -4.64
C ASP A 40 -14.89 20.92 -5.63
N SER A 41 -14.47 19.73 -6.07
CA SER A 41 -15.31 18.83 -6.86
C SER A 41 -16.56 18.37 -6.09
N ALA A 42 -16.42 18.05 -4.80
CA ALA A 42 -17.55 17.69 -3.95
C ALA A 42 -18.54 18.85 -3.74
N ARG A 43 -18.04 20.08 -3.56
CA ARG A 43 -18.88 21.29 -3.51
C ARG A 43 -19.62 21.54 -4.82
N THR A 44 -18.94 21.35 -5.95
CA THR A 44 -19.54 21.52 -7.29
C THR A 44 -20.64 20.49 -7.57
N GLN A 45 -20.46 19.24 -7.14
CA GLN A 45 -21.50 18.21 -7.25
C GLN A 45 -22.72 18.50 -6.36
N ALA A 46 -22.49 18.99 -5.13
CA ALA A 46 -23.56 19.39 -4.23
C ALA A 46 -24.39 20.57 -4.79
N LEU A 47 -23.72 21.58 -5.37
CA LEU A 47 -24.36 22.71 -6.06
C LEU A 47 -25.14 22.28 -7.30
N GLY A 48 -24.65 21.30 -8.07
CA GLY A 48 -25.36 20.72 -9.21
C GLY A 48 -26.65 20.00 -8.82
N ILE A 49 -26.64 19.27 -7.69
CA ILE A 49 -27.84 18.60 -7.15
C ILE A 49 -28.86 19.64 -6.66
N LEU A 50 -28.42 20.68 -5.94
CA LEU A 50 -29.28 21.79 -5.49
C LEU A 50 -29.91 22.57 -6.66
N GLY A 51 -29.15 22.85 -7.72
CA GLY A 51 -29.65 23.48 -8.94
C GLY A 51 -30.69 22.62 -9.67
N GLY A 52 -30.50 21.29 -9.69
CA GLY A 52 -31.46 20.34 -10.26
C GLY A 52 -32.78 20.26 -9.48
N VAL A 53 -32.74 20.34 -8.15
CA VAL A 53 -33.93 20.35 -7.28
C VAL A 53 -34.74 21.64 -7.44
N ALA A 54 -34.08 22.79 -7.61
CA ALA A 54 -34.75 24.07 -7.88
C ALA A 54 -35.48 24.09 -9.24
N LEU A 55 -34.90 23.44 -10.27
CA LEU A 55 -35.54 23.29 -11.58
C LEU A 55 -36.79 22.40 -11.50
N LEU A 56 -36.75 21.33 -10.71
CA LEU A 56 -37.87 20.41 -10.52
C LEU A 56 -39.06 21.07 -9.78
N LEU A 57 -38.78 21.93 -8.79
CA LEU A 57 -39.80 22.73 -8.09
C LEU A 57 -40.48 23.75 -9.01
N THR A 58 -39.77 24.30 -9.98
CA THR A 58 -40.32 25.24 -10.96
C THR A 58 -41.26 24.54 -11.96
N ILE A 59 -40.93 23.30 -12.36
CA ILE A 59 -41.76 22.48 -13.26
C ILE A 59 -43.06 22.03 -12.58
N VAL A 60 -43.00 21.67 -11.29
CA VAL A 60 -44.19 21.27 -10.52
C VAL A 60 -45.12 22.46 -10.22
N GLY A 61 -44.58 23.68 -10.08
CA GLY A 61 -45.37 24.90 -9.93
C GLY A 61 -46.00 25.45 -11.22
N GLY A 62 -45.51 25.04 -12.40
CA GLY A 62 -45.90 25.59 -13.70
C GLY A 62 -47.06 24.89 -14.42
N LEU A 63 -47.47 23.70 -13.98
CA LEU A 63 -48.53 22.91 -14.61
C LEU A 63 -49.78 22.82 -13.71
N GLY A 64 -50.55 23.90 -13.67
CA GLY A 64 -52.02 23.86 -13.76
C GLY A 64 -52.83 22.91 -12.87
N PHE A 65 -52.46 22.68 -11.60
CA PHE A 65 -53.38 22.09 -10.61
C PHE A 65 -54.07 23.20 -9.82
N SER A 66 -54.90 23.98 -10.52
CA SER A 66 -55.84 24.92 -9.89
C SER A 66 -57.16 24.19 -9.67
N THR A 67 -57.33 23.64 -8.46
CA THR A 67 -58.58 23.62 -7.67
C THR A 67 -58.42 22.61 -6.54
N LEU A 68 -58.73 23.04 -5.31
CA LEU A 68 -58.93 22.23 -4.09
C LEU A 68 -57.75 21.87 -3.18
N VAL A 69 -56.64 22.61 -3.19
CA VAL A 69 -55.73 22.56 -2.02
C VAL A 69 -55.33 23.97 -1.61
N ASP A 70 -55.51 24.28 -0.33
CA ASP A 70 -55.05 25.54 0.27
C ASP A 70 -53.53 25.62 0.11
N SER A 71 -53.11 26.41 -0.88
CA SER A 71 -51.73 26.49 -1.34
C SER A 71 -50.77 26.94 -0.24
N LYS A 72 -51.29 27.59 0.82
CA LYS A 72 -50.54 27.96 2.00
C LYS A 72 -50.22 26.75 2.88
N ALA A 73 -51.17 25.85 3.10
CA ALA A 73 -50.94 24.63 3.88
C ALA A 73 -49.95 23.69 3.18
N VAL A 74 -50.05 23.55 1.85
CA VAL A 74 -49.10 22.75 1.07
C VAL A 74 -47.72 23.40 1.03
N ASN A 75 -47.61 24.73 0.87
CA ASN A 75 -46.31 25.41 0.93
C ASN A 75 -45.67 25.35 2.31
N ASP A 76 -46.44 25.48 3.39
CA ASP A 76 -45.93 25.39 4.76
C ASP A 76 -45.47 23.95 5.06
N GLU A 77 -46.20 22.94 4.57
CA GLU A 77 -45.84 21.53 4.74
C GLU A 77 -44.65 21.11 3.85
N VAL A 78 -44.54 21.66 2.63
CA VAL A 78 -43.37 21.49 1.75
C VAL A 78 -42.15 22.24 2.28
N ALA A 79 -42.32 23.41 2.90
CA ALA A 79 -41.22 24.13 3.57
C ALA A 79 -40.74 23.38 4.81
N LYS A 80 -41.66 22.77 5.58
CA LYS A 80 -41.36 21.98 6.77
C LYS A 80 -40.71 20.64 6.43
N LEU A 81 -41.29 19.88 5.49
CA LEU A 81 -40.77 18.58 5.03
C LEU A 81 -39.52 18.75 4.16
N GLY A 82 -39.46 19.78 3.31
CA GLY A 82 -38.30 20.08 2.49
C GLY A 82 -37.11 20.55 3.33
N GLY A 83 -37.35 21.44 4.29
CA GLY A 83 -36.32 21.94 5.21
C GLY A 83 -35.75 20.84 6.11
N GLU A 84 -36.59 20.08 6.82
CA GLU A 84 -36.11 19.00 7.71
C GLU A 84 -35.42 17.88 6.95
N ARG A 85 -35.93 17.49 5.77
CA ARG A 85 -35.37 16.39 4.99
C ARG A 85 -34.06 16.80 4.32
N ILE A 86 -33.93 18.05 3.87
CA ILE A 86 -32.65 18.60 3.38
C ILE A 86 -31.63 18.70 4.52
N VAL A 87 -32.01 19.23 5.68
CA VAL A 87 -31.11 19.33 6.86
C VAL A 87 -30.64 17.95 7.30
N LYS A 88 -31.54 16.97 7.38
CA LYS A 88 -31.18 15.59 7.72
C LYS A 88 -30.22 14.96 6.70
N THR A 89 -30.45 15.20 5.42
CA THR A 89 -29.59 14.69 4.33
C THR A 89 -28.20 15.32 4.40
N ILE A 90 -28.12 16.63 4.67
CA ILE A 90 -26.84 17.35 4.87
C ILE A 90 -26.09 16.77 6.06
N GLN A 91 -26.77 16.56 7.20
CA GLN A 91 -26.17 15.96 8.39
C GLN A 91 -25.66 14.53 8.14
N GLU A 92 -26.41 13.72 7.40
CA GLU A 92 -25.98 12.36 7.02
C GLU A 92 -24.75 12.39 6.08
N HIS A 93 -24.69 13.35 5.14
CA HIS A 93 -23.53 13.53 4.27
C HIS A 93 -22.30 14.09 5.00
N GLU A 94 -22.47 14.99 5.98
CA GLU A 94 -21.40 15.49 6.84
C GLU A 94 -20.84 14.37 7.72
N ALA A 95 -21.70 13.56 8.36
CA ALA A 95 -21.27 12.41 9.13
C ALA A 95 -20.56 11.36 8.26
N ALA A 96 -21.02 11.14 7.02
CA ALA A 96 -20.34 10.26 6.07
C ALA A 96 -18.98 10.84 5.62
N ALA A 97 -18.89 12.16 5.45
CA ALA A 97 -17.65 12.85 5.10
C ALA A 97 -16.63 12.76 6.24
N GLU A 98 -17.05 13.00 7.48
CA GLU A 98 -16.22 12.86 8.68
C GLU A 98 -15.75 11.42 8.88
N MET A 99 -16.63 10.44 8.69
CA MET A 99 -16.26 9.03 8.75
C MET A 99 -15.32 8.63 7.61
N SER A 100 -15.45 9.23 6.43
CA SER A 100 -14.51 9.03 5.31
C SER A 100 -13.15 9.71 5.57
N ALA A 101 -13.15 10.86 6.26
CA ALA A 101 -11.95 11.58 6.64
C ALA A 101 -11.19 10.84 7.75
N ALA A 102 -11.88 10.36 8.78
CA ALA A 102 -11.29 9.52 9.83
C ALA A 102 -10.73 8.21 9.25
N LYS A 103 -11.41 7.59 8.27
CA LYS A 103 -10.92 6.41 7.57
C LYS A 103 -9.73 6.70 6.65
N ALA A 104 -9.66 7.90 6.08
CA ALA A 104 -8.52 8.35 5.28
C ALA A 104 -7.32 8.69 6.17
N GLU A 105 -7.54 9.28 7.34
CA GLU A 105 -6.53 9.61 8.34
C GLU A 105 -5.95 8.35 8.98
N ALA A 106 -6.79 7.34 9.29
CA ALA A 106 -6.34 6.01 9.70
C ALA A 106 -5.56 5.26 8.60
N ARG A 107 -5.72 5.64 7.32
CA ARG A 107 -4.94 5.09 6.20
C ARG A 107 -3.64 5.87 5.92
N ALA A 108 -3.49 7.06 6.51
CA ALA A 108 -2.34 7.94 6.34
C ALA A 108 -1.20 7.67 7.35
N GLU A 109 -1.42 6.77 8.31
CA GLU A 109 -0.32 6.23 9.12
C GLU A 109 0.52 5.32 8.21
N ALA A 110 1.58 5.90 7.63
CA ALA A 110 2.51 5.20 6.77
C ALA A 110 3.02 3.95 7.50
N ILE A 111 2.54 2.77 7.10
CA ILE A 111 3.07 1.51 7.61
C ILE A 111 4.55 1.54 7.26
N PRO A 112 5.47 1.57 8.25
CA PRO A 112 6.89 1.61 7.96
C PRO A 112 7.23 0.36 7.17
N LEU A 113 7.75 0.53 5.96
CA LEU A 113 8.24 -0.56 5.13
C LEU A 113 9.42 -1.21 5.88
N THR A 114 9.20 -2.39 6.44
CA THR A 114 10.27 -3.18 7.04
C THR A 114 10.92 -4.01 5.94
N VAL A 115 12.24 -3.90 5.78
CA VAL A 115 13.02 -4.72 4.84
C VAL A 115 14.11 -5.46 5.60
N GLN A 116 14.23 -6.75 5.34
CA GLN A 116 15.32 -7.59 5.84
C GLN A 116 15.97 -8.33 4.67
N ALA A 117 17.27 -8.58 4.75
CA ALA A 117 18.01 -9.32 3.73
C ALA A 117 19.10 -10.16 4.39
N GLY A 118 19.52 -11.21 3.69
CA GLY A 118 20.56 -12.09 4.21
C GLY A 118 21.15 -13.01 3.15
N THR A 119 22.14 -13.78 3.59
CA THR A 119 22.73 -14.84 2.77
C THR A 119 22.93 -16.06 3.65
N GLU A 120 22.47 -17.22 3.18
CA GLU A 120 22.60 -18.48 3.88
C GLU A 120 23.45 -19.47 3.08
N VAL A 121 24.29 -20.23 3.78
CA VAL A 121 25.02 -21.35 3.18
C VAL A 121 24.12 -22.57 3.27
N ILE A 122 23.62 -23.03 2.12
CA ILE A 122 22.83 -24.27 2.05
C ILE A 122 23.74 -25.49 2.12
N GLY A 123 24.99 -25.34 1.70
CA GLY A 123 25.98 -26.42 1.63
C GLY A 123 25.71 -27.38 0.48
N SER A 124 26.44 -28.47 0.45
CA SER A 124 26.38 -29.44 -0.64
C SER A 124 25.10 -30.30 -0.67
N PHE A 125 24.86 -30.89 -1.83
CA PHE A 125 23.86 -31.94 -2.04
C PHE A 125 24.53 -33.05 -2.84
N GLY A 126 24.69 -34.22 -2.20
CA GLY A 126 25.61 -35.28 -2.63
C GLY A 126 25.37 -35.84 -4.03
N GLU A 127 26.37 -36.57 -4.54
CA GLU A 127 26.47 -37.04 -5.93
C GLU A 127 25.43 -38.11 -6.30
N ASN A 128 24.90 -38.87 -5.33
CA ASN A 128 23.88 -39.91 -5.54
C ASN A 128 22.44 -39.38 -5.61
N ARG A 129 22.25 -38.11 -5.97
CA ARG A 129 20.94 -37.47 -6.05
C ARG A 129 20.45 -37.44 -7.49
N ALA A 130 19.18 -37.80 -7.70
CA ALA A 130 18.55 -37.70 -9.00
C ALA A 130 18.59 -36.25 -9.51
N ILE A 131 18.75 -36.09 -10.82
CA ILE A 131 18.73 -34.78 -11.48
C ILE A 131 17.41 -34.08 -11.14
N GLY A 132 17.50 -32.81 -10.73
CA GLY A 132 16.32 -32.00 -10.40
C GLY A 132 15.70 -32.30 -9.03
N GLN A 133 16.25 -33.20 -8.21
CA GLN A 133 15.76 -33.38 -6.84
C GLN A 133 16.02 -32.11 -6.01
N PRO A 134 14.98 -31.49 -5.42
CA PRO A 134 15.16 -30.30 -4.62
C PRO A 134 15.71 -30.64 -3.23
N LYS A 135 16.62 -29.78 -2.74
CA LYS A 135 16.97 -29.68 -1.32
C LYS A 135 16.08 -28.62 -0.70
N GLU A 136 15.51 -28.97 0.45
CA GLU A 136 14.65 -28.07 1.22
C GLU A 136 15.44 -27.45 2.38
N VAL A 137 15.31 -26.14 2.55
CA VAL A 137 16.05 -25.38 3.56
C VAL A 137 15.11 -24.38 4.23
N GLU A 138 15.07 -24.40 5.55
CA GLU A 138 14.38 -23.39 6.35
C GLU A 138 15.29 -22.18 6.56
N VAL A 139 14.76 -20.98 6.31
CA VAL A 139 15.43 -19.71 6.56
C VAL A 139 14.62 -18.92 7.56
N ARG A 140 15.28 -18.42 8.60
CA ARG A 140 14.66 -17.59 9.64
C ARG A 140 15.02 -16.14 9.45
N PHE A 141 14.05 -15.27 9.64
CA PHE A 141 14.33 -13.84 9.66
C PHE A 141 15.01 -13.46 10.97
N PRO A 142 16.01 -12.55 10.95
CA PRO A 142 16.62 -12.02 12.18
C PRO A 142 15.61 -11.43 13.16
N ALA A 143 14.56 -10.79 12.65
CA ALA A 143 13.42 -10.32 13.43
C ALA A 143 12.08 -10.74 12.77
N PRO A 144 11.04 -11.06 13.54
CA PRO A 144 9.73 -11.38 12.97
C PRO A 144 9.09 -10.13 12.34
N PHE A 145 8.41 -10.32 11.20
CA PHE A 145 7.58 -9.31 10.55
C PHE A 145 6.19 -9.21 11.21
N ARG A 146 5.43 -8.14 10.95
CA ARG A 146 4.07 -7.94 11.47
C ARG A 146 3.04 -8.76 10.70
N LYS A 147 3.33 -9.06 9.44
CA LYS A 147 2.56 -9.92 8.54
C LYS A 147 3.54 -10.74 7.68
N PRO A 148 3.13 -11.87 7.08
CA PRO A 148 3.99 -12.60 6.16
C PRO A 148 4.53 -11.68 5.04
N PRO A 149 5.86 -11.52 4.90
CA PRO A 149 6.44 -10.59 3.92
C PRO A 149 6.43 -11.17 2.50
N VAL A 150 6.69 -10.34 1.50
CA VAL A 150 7.06 -10.80 0.16
C VAL A 150 8.55 -11.15 0.17
N VAL A 151 8.91 -12.35 -0.29
CA VAL A 151 10.29 -12.86 -0.28
C VAL A 151 10.77 -13.12 -1.70
N VAL A 152 11.97 -12.62 -2.02
CA VAL A 152 12.70 -12.92 -3.24
C VAL A 152 14.00 -13.64 -2.88
N VAL A 153 14.32 -14.70 -3.61
CA VAL A 153 15.52 -15.51 -3.41
C VAL A 153 16.32 -15.65 -4.70
N SER A 154 17.64 -15.78 -4.56
CA SER A 154 18.55 -16.06 -5.65
C SER A 154 19.61 -17.07 -5.21
N SER A 155 19.86 -18.08 -6.05
CA SER A 155 20.98 -18.99 -5.85
C SER A 155 22.31 -18.30 -6.16
N MET A 156 23.28 -18.48 -5.29
CA MET A 156 24.63 -17.92 -5.41
C MET A 156 25.64 -19.06 -5.39
N ALA A 157 26.65 -18.98 -6.25
CA ALA A 157 27.76 -19.94 -6.26
C ALA A 157 28.51 -19.91 -4.92
N GLN A 158 29.24 -20.99 -4.64
CA GLN A 158 30.18 -21.03 -3.53
C GLN A 158 31.15 -19.84 -3.60
N GLN A 159 31.44 -19.22 -2.45
CA GLN A 159 32.29 -18.03 -2.42
C GLN A 159 33.67 -18.31 -3.01
N GLY A 160 34.14 -17.41 -3.87
CA GLY A 160 35.46 -17.52 -4.51
C GLY A 160 35.54 -18.57 -5.63
N SER A 161 34.43 -19.21 -5.98
CA SER A 161 34.37 -20.22 -7.04
C SER A 161 33.78 -19.66 -8.34
N LYS A 162 34.03 -20.37 -9.44
CA LYS A 162 33.36 -20.14 -10.73
C LYS A 162 32.81 -21.49 -11.21
N TYR A 163 31.57 -21.77 -10.87
CA TYR A 163 30.85 -22.94 -11.40
C TYR A 163 29.91 -22.48 -12.52
N PRO A 164 29.91 -23.12 -13.70
CA PRO A 164 28.99 -22.83 -14.79
C PRO A 164 27.62 -23.50 -14.56
N ASP A 165 27.18 -23.60 -13.32
CA ASP A 165 26.01 -24.38 -12.92
C ASP A 165 24.74 -23.56 -12.92
N THR A 166 23.64 -24.19 -13.31
CA THR A 166 22.30 -23.58 -13.27
C THR A 166 21.48 -24.18 -12.14
N PHE A 167 20.95 -23.32 -11.29
CA PHE A 167 20.05 -23.69 -10.21
C PHE A 167 18.69 -23.00 -10.37
N THR A 168 17.66 -23.67 -9.88
CA THR A 168 16.34 -23.07 -9.64
C THR A 168 16.10 -23.01 -8.15
N ALA A 169 15.46 -21.93 -7.68
CA ALA A 169 15.09 -21.73 -6.30
C ALA A 169 13.62 -21.27 -6.24
N THR A 170 12.84 -21.85 -5.33
CA THR A 170 11.43 -21.49 -5.13
C THR A 170 11.15 -21.33 -3.65
N VAL A 171 10.41 -20.28 -3.29
CA VAL A 171 9.99 -20.01 -1.92
C VAL A 171 8.65 -20.69 -1.63
N ARG A 172 8.52 -21.27 -0.44
CA ARG A 172 7.27 -21.87 0.08
C ARG A 172 7.11 -21.55 1.56
N GLY A 173 5.87 -21.54 2.05
CA GLY A 173 5.59 -21.48 3.48
C GLY A 173 6.09 -20.21 4.16
N VAL A 174 5.90 -19.05 3.50
CA VAL A 174 6.30 -17.77 4.08
C VAL A 174 5.41 -17.46 5.29
N SER A 175 6.05 -17.20 6.41
CA SER A 175 5.44 -16.77 7.67
C SER A 175 6.12 -15.49 8.16
N GLU A 176 5.64 -14.93 9.26
CA GLU A 176 6.26 -13.77 9.92
C GLU A 176 7.69 -14.05 10.41
N LYS A 177 8.04 -15.33 10.66
CA LYS A 177 9.30 -15.73 11.29
C LYS A 177 10.34 -16.27 10.31
N GLY A 178 9.91 -16.64 9.11
CA GLY A 178 10.78 -17.28 8.13
C GLY A 178 10.02 -17.90 6.98
N PHE A 179 10.76 -18.60 6.14
CA PHE A 179 10.26 -19.26 4.93
C PHE A 179 11.08 -20.50 4.63
N THR A 180 10.56 -21.34 3.74
CA THR A 180 11.29 -22.49 3.21
C THR A 180 11.70 -22.21 1.77
N VAL A 181 12.94 -22.54 1.41
CA VAL A 181 13.39 -22.54 0.02
C VAL A 181 13.58 -23.97 -0.48
N LEU A 182 13.12 -24.24 -1.69
CA LEU A 182 13.38 -25.44 -2.44
C LEU A 182 14.38 -25.10 -3.53
N VAL A 183 15.55 -25.72 -3.51
CA VAL A 183 16.61 -25.46 -4.49
C VAL A 183 16.97 -26.74 -5.22
N ALA A 184 17.04 -26.69 -6.55
CA ALA A 184 17.44 -27.81 -7.38
C ALA A 184 18.47 -27.37 -8.44
N ARG A 185 19.43 -28.25 -8.74
CA ARG A 185 20.35 -28.07 -9.88
C ARG A 185 19.70 -28.61 -11.14
N LEU A 186 19.89 -27.92 -12.26
CA LEU A 186 19.42 -28.35 -13.57
C LEU A 186 20.53 -29.07 -14.33
N GLY A 187 20.18 -30.17 -15.00
CA GLY A 187 21.02 -30.85 -15.98
C GLY A 187 22.08 -31.82 -15.44
N LEU A 188 22.43 -31.78 -14.15
CA LEU A 188 23.45 -32.66 -13.56
C LEU A 188 23.02 -33.22 -12.19
N PRO A 189 23.45 -34.44 -11.83
CA PRO A 189 23.23 -35.01 -10.50
C PRO A 189 24.16 -34.35 -9.47
N GLY A 190 23.69 -34.27 -8.23
CA GLY A 190 24.41 -33.60 -7.14
C GLY A 190 24.77 -32.14 -7.44
N TRP A 191 25.41 -31.46 -6.48
CA TRP A 191 25.77 -30.04 -6.64
C TRP A 191 27.25 -29.80 -6.88
N GLY A 192 28.14 -30.65 -6.33
CA GLY A 192 29.59 -30.49 -6.48
C GLY A 192 30.16 -29.17 -5.93
N GLN A 193 29.35 -28.43 -5.16
CA GLN A 193 29.70 -27.14 -4.55
C GLN A 193 28.86 -26.91 -3.28
N ASP A 194 29.36 -26.06 -2.40
CA ASP A 194 28.60 -25.52 -1.26
C ASP A 194 27.79 -24.30 -1.70
N LEU A 195 26.55 -24.56 -2.10
CA LEU A 195 25.67 -23.53 -2.62
C LEU A 195 25.26 -22.54 -1.53
N ARG A 196 25.09 -21.28 -1.92
CA ARG A 196 24.56 -20.21 -1.09
C ARG A 196 23.24 -19.70 -1.66
N ILE A 197 22.42 -19.08 -0.83
CA ILE A 197 21.27 -18.30 -1.28
C ILE A 197 21.33 -16.89 -0.73
N GLY A 198 21.08 -15.91 -1.60
CA GLY A 198 20.74 -14.55 -1.20
C GLY A 198 19.23 -14.40 -1.10
N TRP A 199 18.75 -13.67 -0.10
CA TRP A 199 17.32 -13.42 0.07
C TRP A 199 17.06 -11.97 0.51
N VAL A 200 15.90 -11.46 0.12
CA VAL A 200 15.34 -10.17 0.55
C VAL A 200 13.85 -10.38 0.87
N ALA A 201 13.40 -9.79 1.97
CA ALA A 201 12.02 -9.85 2.45
C ALA A 201 11.51 -8.44 2.80
N ALA A 202 10.30 -8.10 2.38
CA ALA A 202 9.68 -6.79 2.64
C ALA A 202 8.17 -6.90 2.94
N GLU A 203 7.67 -6.06 3.86
CA GLU A 203 6.25 -6.02 4.28
C GLU A 203 5.52 -4.71 3.97
#